data_AF-A0A5B7IW18-F1
#
_entry.id   AF-A0A5B7IW18-F1
#
_cell.length_a   1.000
_cell.length_b   1.000
_cell.length_c   1.000
_cell.angle_alpha   90.00
_cell.angle_beta   90.00
_cell.angle_gamma   90.00
#
_symmetry.space_group_name_H-M   'P 1'
#
loop_
_entity.id
_entity.type
_entity.pdbx_description
1 polymer ?
#
loop_
_entity_poly.entity_id
_entity_poly.type
_entity_poly.pdbx_seq_one_letter_code
_entity_poly.pdbx_strand_id
1 'polypeptide(L)'
;MQRVSSVDQSSTKMRMTIYQTVHSDLVKLADIDPALSPAAHFAALYTQCMLLFTKILSTRNWLTPSSLSLQQSGALKSNVDQLLKHTFRLRHAFTNLSPAEEASIRNLRVRTLALQLVYVVHGSTGSALGLCDNFLEHTEALHRYLTDEKLSADSFLEAVFAELSQLEEPRPGAVARILQPLLLTYPVPALGPITNPAQVHMCSAEIIEPQPDSETIHKLSAGLVVGVHLDSEISHIPDPSTLRIRVAYPDHSTHLIVPPRNHLRLVSPGTYRLLTTVLISAQVSWSEACHVGLSLVLDLSDQEVLSARRHSVAKADDSATIIQLVKPVKVLVWPKSIRKGI
;
A
#
# COMPACT_ATOMS: atom_id res chain seq x y z
N MET A 1 -11.50 4.99 21.22
CA MET A 1 -11.49 6.26 20.46
C MET A 1 -11.32 7.50 21.35
N GLN A 2 -12.03 7.66 22.48
CA GLN A 2 -11.88 8.85 23.36
C GLN A 2 -10.47 9.10 23.92
N ARG A 3 -9.64 8.07 24.10
CA ARG A 3 -8.23 8.22 24.55
C ARG A 3 -7.30 8.80 23.47
N VAL A 4 -7.69 8.80 22.20
CA VAL A 4 -6.83 9.22 21.07
C VAL A 4 -7.06 10.71 20.73
N SER A 5 -8.27 11.23 20.94
CA SER A 5 -8.58 12.66 20.74
C SER A 5 -7.93 13.59 21.77
N SER A 6 -7.45 13.07 22.91
CA SER A 6 -6.72 13.85 23.93
C SER A 6 -5.19 13.82 23.75
N VAL A 7 -4.69 13.22 22.67
CA VAL A 7 -3.26 12.91 22.47
C VAL A 7 -2.48 14.09 21.89
N ASP A 8 -3.16 15.03 21.24
CA ASP A 8 -2.53 16.12 20.49
C ASP A 8 -1.70 17.08 21.36
N GLN A 9 -1.95 17.10 22.68
CA GLN A 9 -1.24 17.94 23.66
C GLN A 9 -0.15 17.20 24.46
N SER A 10 0.05 15.89 24.21
CA SER A 10 0.96 15.05 25.00
C SER A 10 2.37 14.98 24.42
N SER A 11 3.38 14.67 25.26
CA SER A 11 4.78 14.55 24.81
C SER A 11 4.93 13.52 23.68
N THR A 12 5.84 13.75 22.73
CA THR A 12 6.05 12.84 21.59
C THR A 12 6.26 11.37 22.01
N LYS A 13 6.96 11.13 23.12
CA LYS A 13 7.15 9.77 23.67
C LYS A 13 5.81 9.15 24.11
N MET A 14 4.99 9.90 24.83
CA MET A 14 3.68 9.44 25.28
C MET A 14 2.77 9.11 24.08
N ARG A 15 2.75 9.97 23.05
CA ARG A 15 1.98 9.74 21.82
C ARG A 15 2.35 8.41 21.15
N MET A 16 3.64 8.16 21.00
CA MET A 16 4.13 6.90 20.41
C MET A 16 3.70 5.67 21.22
N THR A 17 3.78 5.73 22.56
CA THR A 17 3.31 4.63 23.42
C THR A 17 1.81 4.40 23.26
N ILE A 18 1.01 5.48 23.24
CA ILE A 18 -0.44 5.38 23.06
C ILE A 18 -0.77 4.74 21.71
N TYR A 19 -0.15 5.19 20.62
CA TYR A 19 -0.41 4.61 19.29
C TYR A 19 -0.01 3.13 19.23
N GLN A 20 1.08 2.72 19.88
CA GLN A 20 1.47 1.31 19.97
C GLN A 20 0.43 0.47 20.71
N THR A 21 -0.05 0.94 21.86
CA THR A 21 -1.10 0.25 22.63
C THR A 21 -2.40 0.16 21.83
N VAL A 22 -2.86 1.29 21.27
CA VAL A 22 -4.11 1.34 20.48
C VAL A 22 -4.04 0.43 19.26
N HIS A 23 -2.90 0.40 18.56
CA HIS A 23 -2.71 -0.51 17.43
C HIS A 23 -2.85 -1.98 17.87
N SER A 24 -2.19 -2.37 18.97
CA SER A 24 -2.30 -3.73 19.52
C SER A 24 -3.73 -4.11 19.89
N ASP A 25 -4.45 -3.18 20.53
CA ASP A 25 -5.85 -3.41 20.95
C ASP A 25 -6.79 -3.52 19.75
N LEU A 26 -6.59 -2.72 18.70
CA LEU A 26 -7.39 -2.77 17.48
C LEU A 26 -7.15 -4.06 16.68
N VAL A 27 -5.91 -4.55 16.61
CA VAL A 27 -5.62 -5.84 15.98
C VAL A 27 -6.33 -6.97 16.72
N LYS A 28 -6.27 -6.99 18.05
CA LYS A 28 -7.00 -7.98 18.86
C LYS A 28 -8.51 -7.88 18.68
N LEU A 29 -9.06 -6.66 18.61
CA LEU A 29 -10.49 -6.46 18.37
C LEU A 29 -10.90 -7.07 17.02
N ALA A 30 -10.04 -6.94 16.00
CA ALA A 30 -10.31 -7.47 14.68
C ALA A 30 -10.36 -9.01 14.64
N ASP A 31 -9.65 -9.68 15.55
CA ASP A 31 -9.67 -11.13 15.73
C ASP A 31 -10.91 -11.60 16.53
N ILE A 32 -11.43 -10.76 17.43
CA ILE A 32 -12.54 -11.09 18.34
C ILE A 32 -13.91 -10.92 17.68
N ASP A 33 -14.10 -9.85 16.90
CA ASP A 33 -15.38 -9.52 16.28
C ASP A 33 -15.27 -9.46 14.74
N PRO A 34 -15.68 -10.53 14.02
CA PRO A 34 -15.64 -10.57 12.57
C PRO A 34 -16.44 -9.45 11.89
N ALA A 35 -17.53 -8.97 12.51
CA ALA A 35 -18.38 -7.92 11.94
C ALA A 35 -17.69 -6.55 11.97
N LEU A 36 -16.83 -6.31 12.96
CA LEU A 36 -16.05 -5.08 13.10
C LEU A 36 -14.61 -5.21 12.56
N SER A 37 -14.21 -6.41 12.14
CA SER A 37 -12.85 -6.72 11.72
C SER A 37 -12.32 -5.77 10.62
N PRO A 38 -13.07 -5.42 9.56
CA PRO A 38 -12.58 -4.48 8.55
C PRO A 38 -12.30 -3.08 9.10
N ALA A 39 -13.22 -2.53 9.90
CA ALA A 39 -13.07 -1.23 10.53
C ALA A 39 -11.91 -1.20 11.56
N ALA A 40 -11.76 -2.29 12.32
CA ALA A 40 -10.66 -2.45 13.27
C ALA A 40 -9.30 -2.50 12.55
N HIS A 41 -9.18 -3.27 11.45
CA HIS A 41 -7.98 -3.29 10.61
C HIS A 41 -7.69 -1.93 9.96
N PHE A 42 -8.71 -1.23 9.49
CA PHE A 42 -8.60 0.13 8.96
C PHE A 42 -8.00 1.09 10.00
N ALA A 43 -8.61 1.16 11.19
CA ALA A 43 -8.12 2.00 12.28
C ALA A 43 -6.72 1.59 12.76
N ALA A 44 -6.43 0.29 12.80
CA ALA A 44 -5.12 -0.22 13.18
C ALA A 44 -4.03 0.23 12.20
N LEU A 45 -4.30 0.15 10.89
CA LEU A 45 -3.37 0.56 9.83
C LEU A 45 -3.17 2.09 9.83
N TYR A 46 -4.24 2.86 10.03
CA TYR A 46 -4.13 4.33 10.15
C TYR A 46 -3.28 4.71 11.37
N THR A 47 -3.54 4.08 12.53
CA THR A 47 -2.76 4.29 13.76
C THR A 47 -1.29 3.91 13.58
N GLN A 48 -1.01 2.83 12.83
CA GLN A 48 0.35 2.43 12.50
C GLN A 48 1.06 3.47 11.63
N CYS A 49 0.36 4.09 10.67
CA CYS A 49 0.90 5.20 9.89
C CYS A 49 1.24 6.39 10.78
N MET A 50 0.34 6.79 11.69
CA MET A 50 0.60 7.87 12.64
C MET A 50 1.84 7.62 13.51
N LEU A 51 1.97 6.40 14.03
CA LEU A 51 3.13 5.99 14.82
C LEU A 51 4.42 6.10 14.00
N LEU A 52 4.43 5.55 12.79
CA LEU A 52 5.60 5.57 11.91
C LEU A 52 5.98 7.00 11.50
N PHE A 53 4.98 7.83 11.16
CA PHE A 53 5.17 9.24 10.84
C PHE A 53 5.80 9.99 12.01
N THR A 54 5.24 9.84 13.21
CA THR A 54 5.73 10.46 14.44
C THR A 54 7.16 10.02 14.74
N LYS A 55 7.45 8.72 14.56
CA LYS A 55 8.80 8.16 14.72
C LYS A 55 9.79 8.83 13.77
N ILE A 56 9.48 8.92 12.46
CA ILE A 56 10.35 9.56 11.48
C ILE A 56 10.63 11.01 11.87
N LEU A 57 9.57 11.79 12.15
CA LEU A 57 9.71 13.20 12.52
C LEU A 57 10.57 13.40 13.78
N SER A 58 10.41 12.53 14.78
CA SER A 58 11.13 12.62 16.06
C SER A 58 12.64 12.43 15.91
N THR A 59 13.08 11.61 14.96
CA THR A 59 14.52 11.34 14.74
C THR A 59 15.24 12.49 14.05
N ARG A 60 14.53 13.41 13.40
CA ARG A 60 15.07 14.56 12.64
C ARG A 60 16.05 14.22 11.51
N ASN A 61 16.40 12.95 11.30
CA ASN A 61 17.28 12.46 10.24
C ASN A 61 16.85 12.90 8.83
N TRP A 62 15.56 13.12 8.61
CA TRP A 62 14.98 13.56 7.34
C TRP A 62 15.28 15.02 6.98
N LEU A 63 15.78 15.83 7.92
CA LEU A 63 16.19 17.22 7.68
C LEU A 63 17.60 17.34 7.13
N THR A 64 18.49 16.41 7.48
CA THR A 64 19.90 16.40 7.04
C THR A 64 20.29 15.01 6.53
N PRO A 65 19.57 14.45 5.53
CA PRO A 65 19.83 13.11 5.03
C PRO A 65 21.22 12.93 4.39
N SER A 66 21.81 14.00 3.86
CA SER A 66 23.16 14.00 3.29
C SER A 66 24.28 13.77 4.31
N SER A 67 24.03 14.00 5.60
CA SER A 67 25.00 13.79 6.68
C SER A 67 24.85 12.43 7.38
N LEU A 68 23.91 11.59 6.95
CA LEU A 68 23.64 10.31 7.59
C LEU A 68 24.62 9.23 7.14
N SER A 69 24.88 8.26 8.02
CA SER A 69 25.57 7.03 7.61
C SER A 69 24.71 6.23 6.62
N LEU A 70 25.33 5.35 5.83
CA LEU A 70 24.63 4.50 4.86
C LEU A 70 23.49 3.69 5.51
N GLN A 71 23.72 3.17 6.72
CA GLN A 71 22.71 2.43 7.47
C GLN A 71 21.52 3.30 7.90
N GLN A 72 21.79 4.52 8.38
CA GLN A 72 20.74 5.45 8.80
C GLN A 72 19.92 5.96 7.62
N SER A 73 20.58 6.25 6.50
CA SER A 73 19.91 6.66 5.25
C SER A 73 19.01 5.54 4.71
N GLY A 74 19.50 4.29 4.69
CA GLY A 74 18.72 3.12 4.29
C GLY A 74 17.50 2.89 5.19
N ALA A 75 17.66 3.04 6.50
CA ALA A 75 16.55 2.91 7.45
C ALA A 75 15.49 4.01 7.27
N LEU A 76 15.90 5.26 7.04
CA LEU A 76 14.98 6.36 6.76
C LEU A 76 14.19 6.11 5.46
N LYS A 77 14.89 5.75 4.38
CA LYS A 77 14.25 5.40 3.11
C LYS A 77 13.23 4.28 3.28
N SER A 78 13.60 3.19 3.95
CA SER A 78 12.70 2.06 4.22
C SER A 78 11.46 2.47 5.00
N ASN A 79 11.61 3.31 6.04
CA ASN A 79 10.46 3.81 6.81
C ASN A 79 9.53 4.69 5.96
N VAL A 80 10.07 5.56 5.10
CA VAL A 80 9.27 6.41 4.20
C VAL A 80 8.56 5.56 3.14
N ASP A 81 9.26 4.60 2.53
CA ASP A 81 8.68 3.67 1.56
C ASP A 81 7.56 2.83 2.19
N GLN A 82 7.74 2.37 3.44
CA GLN A 82 6.70 1.65 4.18
C GLN A 82 5.48 2.53 4.47
N LEU A 83 5.68 3.80 4.83
CA LEU A 83 4.59 4.74 5.07
C LEU A 83 3.81 5.03 3.77
N LEU A 84 4.50 5.15 2.63
CA LEU A 84 3.87 5.27 1.31
C LEU A 84 3.04 4.02 0.98
N LYS A 85 3.58 2.82 1.23
CA LYS A 85 2.85 1.55 1.03
C LYS A 85 1.61 1.45 1.93
N HIS A 86 1.70 1.89 3.18
CA HIS A 86 0.56 1.85 4.10
C HIS A 86 -0.54 2.85 3.74
N THR A 87 -0.18 4.09 3.39
CA THR A 87 -1.16 5.09 2.93
C THR A 87 -1.84 4.69 1.64
N PHE A 88 -1.11 4.03 0.74
CA PHE A 88 -1.66 3.43 -0.46
C PHE A 88 -2.66 2.31 -0.12
N ARG A 89 -2.28 1.39 0.77
CA ARG A 89 -3.18 0.31 1.21
C ARG A 89 -4.44 0.86 1.90
N LEU A 90 -4.33 1.91 2.73
CA LEU A 90 -5.49 2.55 3.35
C LEU A 90 -6.53 3.02 2.32
N ARG A 91 -6.06 3.59 1.21
CA ARG A 91 -6.93 4.15 0.16
C ARG A 91 -7.63 3.06 -0.66
N HIS A 92 -6.97 1.94 -0.93
CA HIS A 92 -7.42 1.00 -1.95
C HIS A 92 -7.87 -0.36 -1.40
N ALA A 93 -7.49 -0.72 -0.17
CA ALA A 93 -7.90 -1.99 0.43
C ALA A 93 -9.21 -1.89 1.21
N PHE A 94 -9.73 -0.69 1.47
CA PHE A 94 -10.94 -0.47 2.26
C PHE A 94 -11.99 0.27 1.42
N THR A 95 -13.26 -0.12 1.57
CA THR A 95 -14.39 0.48 0.86
C THR A 95 -15.52 0.81 1.84
N ASN A 96 -16.51 1.59 1.38
CA ASN A 96 -17.64 2.09 2.21
C ASN A 96 -17.20 2.96 3.40
N LEU A 97 -16.13 3.72 3.21
CA LEU A 97 -15.69 4.73 4.16
C LEU A 97 -16.55 5.99 4.03
N SER A 98 -16.73 6.71 5.14
CA SER A 98 -17.38 8.02 5.10
C SER A 98 -16.49 9.06 4.39
N PRO A 99 -17.06 10.16 3.86
CA PRO A 99 -16.27 11.21 3.22
C PRO A 99 -15.17 11.78 4.12
N ALA A 100 -15.43 11.88 5.42
CA ALA A 100 -14.47 12.36 6.42
C ALA A 100 -13.30 11.38 6.64
N GLU A 101 -13.57 10.07 6.65
CA GLU A 101 -12.54 9.02 6.73
C GLU A 101 -11.65 9.03 5.47
N GLU A 102 -12.26 9.15 4.30
CA GLU A 102 -11.56 9.25 3.01
C GLU A 102 -10.69 10.53 2.94
N ALA A 103 -11.23 11.67 3.41
CA ALA A 103 -10.46 12.91 3.55
C ALA A 103 -9.25 12.74 4.48
N SER A 104 -9.40 12.01 5.59
CA SER A 104 -8.31 11.73 6.54
C SER A 104 -7.19 10.90 5.89
N ILE A 105 -7.54 9.89 5.09
CA ILE A 105 -6.56 9.07 4.35
C ILE A 105 -5.81 9.93 3.32
N ARG A 106 -6.52 10.76 2.57
CA ARG A 106 -5.92 11.64 1.55
C ARG A 106 -5.00 12.68 2.18
N ASN A 107 -5.41 13.26 3.30
CA ASN A 107 -4.58 14.17 4.08
C ASN A 107 -3.29 13.48 4.55
N LEU A 108 -3.40 12.28 5.11
CA LEU A 108 -2.25 11.48 5.53
C LEU A 108 -1.30 11.15 4.34
N ARG A 109 -1.86 10.88 3.15
CA ARG A 109 -1.08 10.69 1.92
C ARG A 109 -0.34 11.97 1.53
N VAL A 110 -1.01 13.13 1.49
CA VAL A 110 -0.40 14.44 1.19
C VAL A 110 0.76 14.75 2.15
N ARG A 111 0.59 14.50 3.45
CA ARG A 111 1.67 14.65 4.44
C ARG A 111 2.86 13.74 4.17
N THR A 112 2.58 12.51 3.77
CA THR A 112 3.62 11.53 3.45
C THR A 112 4.40 11.93 2.20
N LEU A 113 3.70 12.42 1.17
CA LEU A 113 4.32 12.97 -0.04
C LEU A 113 5.15 14.22 0.27
N ALA A 114 4.65 15.11 1.14
CA ALA A 114 5.40 16.26 1.62
C ALA A 114 6.70 15.84 2.33
N LEU A 115 6.63 14.87 3.24
CA LEU A 115 7.80 14.32 3.93
C LEU A 115 8.81 13.72 2.95
N GLN A 116 8.33 12.94 1.96
CA GLN A 116 9.18 12.36 0.92
C GLN A 116 9.88 13.45 0.10
N LEU A 117 9.15 14.48 -0.33
CA LEU A 117 9.69 15.59 -1.11
C LEU A 117 10.79 16.31 -0.33
N VAL A 118 10.54 16.67 0.93
CA VAL A 118 11.52 17.38 1.78
C VAL A 118 12.78 16.53 1.97
N TYR A 119 12.62 15.26 2.33
CA TYR A 119 13.73 14.33 2.50
C TYR A 119 14.57 14.19 1.22
N VAL A 120 13.95 14.04 0.05
CA VAL A 120 14.68 13.85 -1.21
C VAL A 120 15.39 15.13 -1.63
N VAL A 121 14.74 16.30 -1.52
CA VAL A 121 15.33 17.60 -1.87
C VAL A 121 16.56 17.90 -1.00
N HIS A 122 16.57 17.51 0.28
CA HIS A 122 17.73 17.71 1.15
C HIS A 122 18.84 16.65 0.97
N GLY A 123 18.50 15.48 0.43
CA GLY A 123 19.40 14.33 0.37
C GLY A 123 20.00 14.04 -1.00
N SER A 124 19.46 14.63 -2.06
CA SER A 124 19.87 14.36 -3.44
C SER A 124 20.07 15.64 -4.21
N THR A 125 21.07 15.64 -5.10
CA THR A 125 21.27 16.67 -6.12
C THR A 125 20.47 16.39 -7.40
N GLY A 126 19.74 15.27 -7.45
CA GLY A 126 18.89 14.89 -8.58
C GLY A 126 17.61 15.71 -8.67
N SER A 127 16.94 15.64 -9.83
CA SER A 127 15.65 16.30 -10.02
C SER A 127 14.58 15.69 -9.12
N ALA A 128 13.94 16.52 -8.31
CA ALA A 128 12.77 16.18 -7.50
C ALA A 128 11.45 16.64 -8.16
N LEU A 129 11.48 17.00 -9.45
CA LEU A 129 10.34 17.60 -10.16
C LEU A 129 9.09 16.70 -10.10
N GLY A 130 9.20 15.42 -10.49
CA GLY A 130 8.02 14.55 -10.45
C GLY A 130 7.51 14.24 -9.04
N LEU A 131 8.35 14.28 -8.01
CA LEU A 131 7.87 14.18 -6.62
C LEU A 131 7.08 15.42 -6.22
N CYS A 132 7.51 16.59 -6.68
CA CYS A 132 6.84 17.86 -6.48
C CYS A 132 5.49 17.88 -7.22
N ASP A 133 5.47 17.53 -8.51
CA ASP A 133 4.23 17.46 -9.30
C ASP A 133 3.23 16.48 -8.69
N ASN A 134 3.68 15.29 -8.29
CA ASN A 134 2.85 14.31 -7.61
C ASN A 134 2.25 14.83 -6.29
N PHE A 135 3.05 15.56 -5.50
CA PHE A 135 2.57 16.21 -4.27
C PHE A 135 1.51 17.28 -4.58
N LEU A 136 1.77 18.15 -5.56
CA LEU A 136 0.85 19.22 -5.95
C LEU A 136 -0.47 18.66 -6.48
N GLU A 137 -0.43 17.64 -7.34
CA GLU A 137 -1.61 16.97 -7.89
C GLU A 137 -2.50 16.38 -6.76
N HIS A 138 -1.89 15.69 -5.80
CA HIS A 138 -2.62 15.13 -4.66
C HIS A 138 -3.19 16.20 -3.73
N THR A 139 -2.45 17.30 -3.56
CA THR A 139 -2.86 18.43 -2.73
C THR A 139 -4.07 19.15 -3.35
N GLU A 140 -4.04 19.39 -4.66
CA GLU A 140 -5.14 19.99 -5.40
C GLU A 140 -6.38 19.06 -5.45
N ALA A 141 -6.16 17.76 -5.68
CA ALA A 141 -7.24 16.77 -5.66
C ALA A 141 -7.90 16.68 -4.28
N LEU A 142 -7.14 16.81 -3.19
CA LEU A 142 -7.68 16.86 -1.84
C LEU A 142 -8.45 18.16 -1.58
N HIS A 143 -7.93 19.31 -2.02
CA HIS A 143 -8.63 20.59 -1.89
C HIS A 143 -10.00 20.56 -2.60
N ARG A 144 -10.04 20.04 -3.84
CA ARG A 144 -11.29 19.82 -4.59
C ARG A 144 -12.24 18.90 -3.84
N TYR A 145 -11.75 17.74 -3.39
CA TYR A 145 -12.55 16.78 -2.65
C TYR A 145 -13.17 17.36 -1.36
N LEU A 146 -12.38 18.11 -0.57
CA LEU A 146 -12.89 18.78 0.64
C LEU A 146 -13.99 19.79 0.32
N THR A 147 -13.84 20.53 -0.79
CA THR A 147 -14.83 21.51 -1.25
C THR A 147 -16.12 20.83 -1.68
N ASP A 148 -16.02 19.78 -2.50
CA ASP A 148 -17.17 19.03 -3.02
C ASP A 148 -17.98 18.36 -1.90
N GLU A 149 -17.28 17.75 -0.93
CA GLU A 149 -17.88 17.08 0.24
C GLU A 149 -18.22 18.05 1.38
N LYS A 150 -17.94 19.36 1.22
CA LYS A 150 -18.17 20.42 2.22
C LYS A 150 -17.51 20.11 3.59
N LEU A 151 -16.30 19.58 3.56
CA LEU A 151 -15.49 19.27 4.72
C LEU A 151 -14.48 20.38 5.00
N SER A 152 -14.17 20.62 6.27
CA SER A 152 -13.12 21.56 6.66
C SER A 152 -11.73 20.93 6.49
N ALA A 153 -10.80 21.70 5.95
CA ALA A 153 -9.38 21.37 6.00
C ALA A 153 -8.87 21.42 7.45
N ASP A 154 -7.82 20.65 7.76
CA ASP A 154 -7.12 20.81 9.04
C ASP A 154 -6.10 21.95 8.99
N SER A 155 -5.58 22.36 10.14
CA SER A 155 -4.69 23.52 10.24
C SER A 155 -3.41 23.41 9.40
N PHE A 156 -2.94 22.20 9.09
CA PHE A 156 -1.80 22.07 8.18
C PHE A 156 -2.22 22.18 6.73
N LEU A 157 -3.34 21.58 6.33
CA LEU A 157 -3.82 21.72 4.96
C LEU A 157 -4.15 23.19 4.66
N GLU A 158 -4.80 23.88 5.59
CA GLU A 158 -5.04 25.32 5.50
C GLU A 158 -3.74 26.11 5.31
N ALA A 159 -2.71 25.82 6.12
CA ALA A 159 -1.41 26.46 6.00
C ALA A 159 -0.70 26.11 4.67
N VAL A 160 -0.78 24.85 4.21
CA VAL A 160 -0.21 24.43 2.93
C VAL A 160 -0.90 25.15 1.77
N PHE A 161 -2.24 25.22 1.75
CA PHE A 161 -2.98 25.92 0.71
C PHE A 161 -2.64 27.41 0.68
N ALA A 162 -2.58 28.05 1.85
CA ALA A 162 -2.22 29.45 1.98
C ALA A 162 -0.81 29.73 1.44
N GLU A 163 0.19 28.97 1.86
CA GLU A 163 1.59 29.17 1.43
C GLU A 163 1.79 28.83 -0.06
N LEU A 164 1.17 27.75 -0.56
CA LEU A 164 1.26 27.39 -1.98
C LEU A 164 0.62 28.46 -2.88
N SER A 165 -0.46 29.11 -2.44
CA SER A 165 -1.12 30.17 -3.20
C SER A 165 -0.25 31.43 -3.37
N GLN A 166 0.75 31.61 -2.51
CA GLN A 166 1.69 32.74 -2.56
C GLN A 166 2.94 32.45 -3.43
N LEU A 167 3.13 31.21 -3.86
CA LEU A 167 4.26 30.85 -4.72
C LEU A 167 3.96 31.20 -6.19
N GLU A 168 4.80 32.03 -6.80
CA GLU A 168 4.74 32.30 -8.25
C GLU A 168 5.03 31.04 -9.08
N GLU A 169 6.04 30.26 -8.69
CA GLU A 169 6.37 28.98 -9.30
C GLU A 169 6.66 27.92 -8.22
N PRO A 170 5.89 26.82 -8.14
CA PRO A 170 6.05 25.79 -7.11
C PRO A 170 7.20 24.82 -7.46
N ARG A 171 8.43 25.34 -7.54
CA ARG A 171 9.63 24.53 -7.79
C ARG A 171 9.94 23.65 -6.56
N PRO A 172 10.51 22.44 -6.73
CA PRO A 172 10.72 21.48 -5.64
C PRO A 172 11.40 22.06 -4.40
N GLY A 173 12.46 22.86 -4.58
CA GLY A 173 13.18 23.49 -3.46
C GLY A 173 12.39 24.58 -2.73
N ALA A 174 11.51 25.31 -3.44
CA ALA A 174 10.65 26.31 -2.82
C ALA A 174 9.53 25.65 -2.01
N VAL A 175 8.87 24.65 -2.61
CA VAL A 175 7.83 23.85 -1.97
C VAL A 175 8.38 23.14 -0.73
N ALA A 176 9.52 22.47 -0.82
CA ALA A 176 10.14 21.78 0.31
C ALA A 176 10.46 22.74 1.49
N ARG A 177 10.87 23.97 1.20
CA ARG A 177 11.21 24.98 2.22
C ARG A 177 9.99 25.40 3.04
N ILE A 178 8.83 25.50 2.41
CA ILE A 178 7.55 25.79 3.07
C ILE A 178 7.06 24.57 3.83
N LEU A 179 7.15 23.37 3.25
CA LEU A 179 6.62 22.15 3.87
C LEU A 179 7.38 21.74 5.12
N GLN A 180 8.69 21.95 5.17
CA GLN A 180 9.53 21.56 6.30
C GLN A 180 9.03 22.10 7.66
N PRO A 181 8.84 23.42 7.85
CA PRO A 181 8.32 23.95 9.12
C PRO A 181 6.88 23.48 9.38
N LEU A 182 6.04 23.35 8.36
CA LEU A 182 4.65 22.90 8.53
C LEU A 182 4.57 21.45 9.06
N LEU A 183 5.41 20.55 8.55
CA LEU A 183 5.52 19.16 9.04
C LEU A 183 5.98 19.07 10.50
N LEU A 184 6.72 20.06 10.99
CA LEU A 184 7.20 20.13 12.37
C LEU A 184 6.19 20.76 13.32
N THR A 185 5.45 21.76 12.85
CA THR A 185 4.47 22.51 13.63
C THR A 185 3.18 21.73 13.82
N TYR A 186 2.71 21.06 12.76
CA TYR A 186 1.40 20.42 12.76
C TYR A 186 1.54 18.89 12.80
N PRO A 187 1.21 18.24 13.94
CA PRO A 187 1.23 16.78 14.01
C PRO A 187 0.13 16.16 13.14
N VAL A 188 0.29 14.89 12.80
CA VAL A 188 -0.75 14.12 12.12
C VAL A 188 -1.96 14.01 13.06
N PRO A 189 -3.18 14.39 12.62
CA PRO A 189 -4.36 14.28 13.45
C PRO A 189 -4.75 12.82 13.69
N ALA A 190 -5.24 12.55 14.89
CA ALA A 190 -5.86 11.28 15.24
C ALA A 190 -7.02 10.93 14.30
N LEU A 191 -7.19 9.63 14.01
CA LEU A 191 -8.40 9.17 13.34
C LEU A 191 -9.61 9.46 14.25
N GLY A 192 -10.59 10.19 13.71
CA GLY A 192 -11.88 10.39 14.36
C GLY A 192 -12.63 9.06 14.54
N PRO A 193 -13.72 9.04 15.33
CA PRO A 193 -14.59 7.87 15.41
C PRO A 193 -15.07 7.44 14.03
N ILE A 194 -14.94 6.15 13.70
CA ILE A 194 -15.49 5.60 12.46
C ILE A 194 -17.01 5.70 12.53
N THR A 195 -17.61 6.29 11.50
CA THR A 195 -19.05 6.64 11.50
C THR A 195 -19.92 5.38 11.54
N ASN A 196 -19.65 4.44 10.63
CA ASN A 196 -20.41 3.19 10.47
C ASN A 196 -19.45 1.98 10.40
N PRO A 197 -18.87 1.53 11.52
CA PRO A 197 -17.81 0.52 11.50
C PRO A 197 -18.26 -0.83 10.92
N ALA A 198 -19.53 -1.20 11.06
CA ALA A 198 -20.08 -2.44 10.48
C ALA A 198 -20.27 -2.40 8.95
N GLN A 199 -20.22 -1.22 8.33
CA GLN A 199 -20.37 -1.06 6.87
C GLN A 199 -19.04 -1.00 6.14
N VAL A 200 -17.93 -0.79 6.87
CA VAL A 200 -16.59 -0.80 6.28
C VAL A 200 -16.30 -2.20 5.77
N HIS A 201 -15.78 -2.29 4.55
CA HIS A 201 -15.32 -3.55 3.99
C HIS A 201 -13.82 -3.49 3.71
N MET A 202 -13.19 -4.66 3.72
CA MET A 202 -11.78 -4.83 3.40
C MET A 202 -11.66 -5.83 2.26
N CYS A 203 -10.89 -5.47 1.24
CA CYS A 203 -10.55 -6.36 0.14
C CYS A 203 -9.82 -7.59 0.69
N SER A 204 -10.31 -8.77 0.36
CA SER A 204 -9.68 -10.03 0.75
C SER A 204 -9.89 -11.10 -0.31
N ALA A 205 -9.09 -12.15 -0.24
CA ALA A 205 -9.30 -13.33 -1.04
C ALA A 205 -8.97 -14.59 -0.25
N GLU A 206 -9.60 -15.68 -0.63
CA GLU A 206 -9.37 -17.02 -0.11
C GLU A 206 -9.15 -17.97 -1.29
N ILE A 207 -8.06 -18.72 -1.25
CA ILE A 207 -7.76 -19.76 -2.25
C ILE A 207 -8.26 -21.08 -1.68
N ILE A 208 -9.29 -21.63 -2.32
CA ILE A 208 -9.90 -22.92 -1.96
C ILE A 208 -9.08 -24.06 -2.56
N GLU A 209 -8.66 -23.89 -3.82
CA GLU A 209 -7.82 -24.83 -4.54
C GLU A 209 -6.75 -24.03 -5.31
N PRO A 210 -5.46 -24.40 -5.27
CA PRO A 210 -4.88 -25.56 -4.59
C PRO A 210 -4.91 -25.43 -3.06
N GLN A 211 -5.06 -26.55 -2.37
CA GLN A 211 -4.97 -26.57 -0.91
C GLN A 211 -3.53 -26.29 -0.45
N PRO A 212 -3.36 -25.53 0.66
CA PRO A 212 -2.06 -25.39 1.28
C PRO A 212 -1.51 -26.77 1.67
N ASP A 213 -0.20 -26.97 1.50
CA ASP A 213 0.54 -28.19 1.86
C ASP A 213 0.15 -29.46 1.07
N SER A 214 -0.49 -29.31 -0.09
CA SER A 214 -0.67 -30.44 -1.01
C SER A 214 0.69 -30.95 -1.51
N GLU A 215 0.98 -32.24 -1.27
CA GLU A 215 2.19 -32.92 -1.78
C GLU A 215 2.07 -33.29 -3.28
N THR A 216 1.04 -32.79 -3.96
CA THR A 216 0.81 -33.08 -5.38
C THR A 216 1.91 -32.45 -6.23
N ILE A 217 2.70 -33.29 -6.90
CA ILE A 217 3.78 -32.84 -7.79
C ILE A 217 3.23 -32.67 -9.20
N HIS A 218 3.18 -31.41 -9.65
CA HIS A 218 2.84 -31.04 -11.01
C HIS A 218 4.05 -31.26 -11.93
N LYS A 219 4.03 -32.37 -12.69
CA LYS A 219 5.12 -32.73 -13.62
C LYS A 219 4.99 -31.97 -14.93
N LEU A 220 6.07 -31.33 -15.35
CA LEU A 220 6.19 -30.59 -16.60
C LEU A 220 7.32 -31.21 -17.44
N SER A 221 7.22 -31.20 -18.77
CA SER A 221 8.41 -31.38 -19.63
C SER A 221 9.02 -30.02 -19.96
N ALA A 222 10.34 -29.88 -19.88
CA ALA A 222 11.03 -28.61 -20.15
C ALA A 222 10.57 -27.96 -21.47
N GLY A 223 10.19 -26.67 -21.43
CA GLY A 223 9.64 -25.94 -22.58
C GLY A 223 8.11 -26.03 -22.77
N LEU A 224 7.40 -26.80 -21.94
CA LEU A 224 5.94 -26.82 -21.90
C LEU A 224 5.39 -25.94 -20.77
N VAL A 225 4.06 -25.82 -20.69
CA VAL A 225 3.35 -25.21 -19.57
C VAL A 225 2.59 -26.26 -18.76
N VAL A 226 2.49 -26.06 -17.44
CA VAL A 226 1.67 -26.89 -16.56
C VAL A 226 0.50 -26.04 -16.06
N GLY A 227 -0.70 -26.59 -16.18
CA GLY A 227 -1.90 -25.98 -15.64
C GLY A 227 -2.09 -26.37 -14.18
N VAL A 228 -2.19 -25.38 -13.30
CA VAL A 228 -2.63 -25.56 -11.91
C VAL A 228 -4.02 -24.97 -11.79
N HIS A 229 -4.99 -25.76 -11.33
CA HIS A 229 -6.34 -25.27 -11.09
C HIS A 229 -6.33 -24.29 -9.90
N LEU A 230 -7.01 -23.17 -10.08
CA LEU A 230 -7.17 -22.12 -9.09
C LEU A 230 -8.67 -21.85 -8.93
N ASP A 231 -9.19 -22.20 -7.75
CA ASP A 231 -10.52 -21.82 -7.27
C ASP A 231 -10.35 -20.89 -6.08
N SER A 232 -10.98 -19.72 -6.16
CA SER A 232 -10.83 -18.71 -5.12
C SER A 232 -12.07 -17.84 -5.00
N GLU A 233 -12.35 -17.47 -3.76
CA GLU A 233 -13.36 -16.47 -3.41
C GLU A 233 -12.67 -15.15 -3.11
N ILE A 234 -13.25 -14.08 -3.62
CA ILE A 234 -12.65 -12.77 -3.63
C ILE A 234 -13.71 -11.78 -3.18
N SER A 235 -13.43 -11.02 -2.14
CA SER A 235 -14.43 -10.22 -1.45
C SER A 235 -14.09 -8.73 -1.50
N HIS A 236 -15.13 -7.93 -1.72
CA HIS A 236 -15.11 -6.46 -1.62
C HIS A 236 -14.07 -5.74 -2.50
N ILE A 237 -13.84 -6.22 -3.72
CA ILE A 237 -12.98 -5.53 -4.69
C ILE A 237 -13.77 -4.42 -5.40
N PRO A 238 -13.25 -3.18 -5.45
CA PRO A 238 -13.92 -2.06 -6.14
C PRO A 238 -13.90 -2.20 -7.66
N ASP A 239 -12.77 -2.60 -8.24
CA ASP A 239 -12.62 -2.81 -9.68
C ASP A 239 -11.94 -4.16 -9.99
N PRO A 240 -12.67 -5.15 -10.55
CA PRO A 240 -12.11 -6.45 -10.89
C PRO A 240 -11.04 -6.37 -11.99
N SER A 241 -10.95 -5.27 -12.75
CA SER A 241 -9.92 -5.10 -13.78
C SER A 241 -8.50 -5.00 -13.20
N THR A 242 -8.39 -4.68 -11.91
CA THR A 242 -7.12 -4.57 -11.18
C THR A 242 -6.63 -5.91 -10.63
N LEU A 243 -7.48 -6.94 -10.61
CA LEU A 243 -7.14 -8.25 -10.06
C LEU A 243 -6.06 -8.94 -10.90
N ARG A 244 -5.01 -9.45 -10.24
CA ARG A 244 -3.95 -10.26 -10.85
C ARG A 244 -3.72 -11.52 -10.04
N ILE A 245 -3.31 -12.57 -10.73
CA ILE A 245 -2.74 -13.77 -10.14
C ILE A 245 -1.23 -13.59 -10.12
N ARG A 246 -0.64 -13.53 -8.94
CA ARG A 246 0.81 -13.46 -8.77
C ARG A 246 1.39 -14.86 -8.64
N VAL A 247 2.28 -15.20 -9.57
CA VAL A 247 3.07 -16.44 -9.58
C VAL A 247 4.50 -16.09 -9.17
N ALA A 248 4.95 -16.61 -8.03
CA ALA A 248 6.31 -16.41 -7.51
C ALA A 248 7.13 -17.69 -7.69
N TYR A 249 8.21 -17.59 -8.44
CA TYR A 249 9.08 -18.71 -8.78
C TYR A 249 10.25 -18.86 -7.78
N PRO A 250 10.92 -20.03 -7.76
CA PRO A 250 12.05 -20.30 -6.87
C PRO A 250 13.26 -19.38 -7.10
N ASP A 251 13.41 -18.84 -8.31
CA ASP A 251 14.48 -17.90 -8.70
C ASP A 251 14.18 -16.45 -8.28
N HIS A 252 13.16 -16.25 -7.43
CA HIS A 252 12.63 -14.96 -6.99
C HIS A 252 11.99 -14.11 -8.10
N SER A 253 11.85 -14.64 -9.32
CA SER A 253 11.05 -13.98 -10.34
C SER A 253 9.57 -14.05 -9.99
N THR A 254 8.82 -12.99 -10.32
CA THR A 254 7.37 -12.95 -10.10
C THR A 254 6.67 -12.50 -11.35
N HIS A 255 5.61 -13.20 -11.74
CA HIS A 255 4.76 -12.85 -12.87
C HIS A 255 3.36 -12.48 -12.38
N LEU A 256 2.80 -11.41 -12.94
CA LEU A 256 1.41 -11.02 -12.73
C LEU A 256 0.60 -11.43 -13.95
N ILE A 257 -0.37 -12.30 -13.75
CA ILE A 257 -1.23 -12.83 -14.80
C ILE A 257 -2.62 -12.19 -14.66
N VAL A 258 -3.13 -11.66 -15.76
CA VAL A 258 -4.51 -11.16 -15.83
C VAL A 258 -5.44 -12.37 -15.95
N PRO A 259 -6.36 -12.59 -15.00
CA PRO A 259 -7.33 -13.68 -15.12
C PRO A 259 -8.26 -13.43 -16.32
N PRO A 260 -8.64 -14.49 -17.07
CA PRO A 260 -9.65 -14.35 -18.12
C PRO A 260 -10.98 -13.82 -17.56
N ARG A 261 -11.60 -12.85 -18.24
CA ARG A 261 -12.84 -12.21 -17.75
C ARG A 261 -13.99 -13.19 -17.57
N ASN A 262 -14.08 -14.21 -18.42
CA ASN A 262 -15.08 -15.27 -18.37
C ASN A 262 -14.89 -16.26 -17.21
N HIS A 263 -13.70 -16.29 -16.59
CA HIS A 263 -13.39 -17.13 -15.44
C HIS A 263 -13.78 -16.47 -14.11
N LEU A 264 -14.02 -15.16 -14.12
CA LEU A 264 -14.44 -14.39 -12.96
C LEU A 264 -15.97 -14.28 -12.94
N ARG A 265 -16.61 -14.93 -11.97
CA ARG A 265 -18.07 -14.92 -11.81
C ARG A 265 -18.44 -13.99 -10.66
N LEU A 266 -19.36 -13.06 -10.91
CA LEU A 266 -19.93 -12.21 -9.87
C LEU A 266 -20.85 -13.05 -8.96
N VAL A 267 -20.60 -13.01 -7.65
CA VAL A 267 -21.42 -13.70 -6.63
C VAL A 267 -22.36 -12.71 -5.95
N SER A 268 -21.82 -11.58 -5.52
CA SER A 268 -22.56 -10.44 -4.96
C SER A 268 -21.80 -9.14 -5.28
N PRO A 269 -22.38 -7.94 -5.08
CA PRO A 269 -21.70 -6.69 -5.40
C PRO A 269 -20.30 -6.60 -4.75
N GLY A 270 -19.26 -6.52 -5.56
CA GLY A 270 -17.86 -6.48 -5.11
C GLY A 270 -17.25 -7.84 -4.75
N THR A 271 -18.02 -8.93 -4.77
CA THR A 271 -17.55 -10.28 -4.45
C THR A 271 -17.64 -11.20 -5.65
N TYR A 272 -16.55 -11.91 -5.92
CA TYR A 272 -16.37 -12.72 -7.11
C TYR A 272 -15.82 -14.10 -6.74
N ARG A 273 -16.13 -15.09 -7.58
CA ARG A 273 -15.47 -16.38 -7.59
C ARG A 273 -14.65 -16.51 -8.86
N LEU A 274 -13.36 -16.78 -8.72
CA LEU A 274 -12.43 -16.98 -9.82
C LEU A 274 -12.15 -18.48 -9.98
N LEU A 275 -12.53 -19.01 -11.14
CA LEU A 275 -12.31 -20.41 -11.53
C LEU A 275 -11.44 -20.44 -12.77
N THR A 276 -10.14 -20.66 -12.62
CA THR A 276 -9.19 -20.60 -13.72
C THR A 276 -8.11 -21.67 -13.63
N THR A 277 -7.38 -21.86 -14.72
CA THR A 277 -6.15 -22.65 -14.72
C THR A 277 -4.97 -21.70 -14.89
N VAL A 278 -4.09 -21.67 -13.90
CA VAL A 278 -2.85 -20.89 -13.92
C VAL A 278 -1.81 -21.67 -14.71
N LEU A 279 -1.29 -21.06 -15.77
CA LEU A 279 -0.24 -21.65 -16.58
C LEU A 279 1.13 -21.30 -16.00
N ILE A 280 1.83 -22.30 -15.51
CA ILE A 280 3.19 -22.16 -14.98
C ILE A 280 4.15 -22.66 -16.05
N SER A 281 5.11 -21.83 -16.41
CA SER A 281 6.16 -22.16 -17.37
C SER A 281 7.52 -22.11 -16.67
N ALA A 282 8.28 -23.19 -16.71
CA ALA A 282 9.68 -23.17 -16.29
C ALA A 282 10.55 -22.91 -17.53
N GLN A 283 11.09 -21.70 -17.66
CA GLN A 283 12.06 -21.38 -18.72
C GLN A 283 13.40 -22.08 -18.48
N VAL A 284 13.72 -22.34 -17.21
CA VAL A 284 14.92 -23.07 -16.78
C VAL A 284 14.49 -24.42 -16.21
N SER A 285 15.13 -25.50 -16.65
CA SER A 285 14.92 -26.81 -16.04
C SER A 285 15.51 -26.83 -14.63
N TRP A 286 14.68 -27.07 -13.62
CA TRP A 286 15.12 -27.31 -12.25
C TRP A 286 15.54 -28.77 -12.08
N SER A 287 16.56 -29.00 -11.26
CA SER A 287 17.06 -30.34 -10.95
C SER A 287 16.05 -31.17 -10.13
N GLU A 288 15.18 -30.52 -9.38
CA GLU A 288 14.20 -31.13 -8.48
C GLU A 288 12.83 -30.45 -8.56
N ALA A 289 11.86 -31.01 -7.84
CA ALA A 289 10.55 -30.37 -7.66
C ALA A 289 10.72 -29.14 -6.76
N CYS A 290 10.26 -27.98 -7.21
CA CYS A 290 10.38 -26.74 -6.44
C CYS A 290 9.01 -26.14 -6.14
N HIS A 291 8.94 -25.36 -5.05
CA HIS A 291 7.73 -24.64 -4.69
C HIS A 291 7.56 -23.39 -5.55
N VAL A 292 6.40 -23.28 -6.19
CA VAL A 292 5.91 -22.08 -6.84
C VAL A 292 4.80 -21.49 -5.98
N GLY A 293 4.88 -20.20 -5.65
CA GLY A 293 3.87 -19.51 -4.85
C GLY A 293 2.78 -18.91 -5.73
N LEU A 294 1.51 -19.22 -5.44
CA LEU A 294 0.33 -18.62 -6.06
C LEU A 294 -0.37 -17.71 -5.06
N SER A 295 -0.64 -16.47 -5.46
CA SER A 295 -1.41 -15.52 -4.63
C SER A 295 -2.27 -14.62 -5.50
N LEU A 296 -3.28 -14.02 -4.89
CA LEU A 296 -4.14 -13.01 -5.52
C LEU A 296 -3.77 -11.63 -5.00
N VAL A 297 -3.70 -10.68 -5.93
CA VAL A 297 -3.28 -9.30 -5.66
C VAL A 297 -4.10 -8.32 -6.48
N LEU A 298 -4.19 -7.09 -6.00
CA LEU A 298 -4.66 -5.93 -6.78
C LEU A 298 -3.43 -5.23 -7.35
N ASP A 299 -3.32 -5.16 -8.67
CA ASP A 299 -2.36 -4.33 -9.36
C ASP A 299 -3.02 -3.02 -9.77
N LEU A 300 -2.61 -1.97 -9.08
CA LEU A 300 -3.15 -0.62 -9.19
C LEU A 300 -2.12 0.31 -9.83
N SER A 301 -1.11 -0.26 -10.50
CA SER A 301 -0.09 0.51 -11.20
C SER A 301 -0.75 1.52 -12.13
N ASP A 302 -1.68 1.12 -12.99
CA ASP A 302 -2.35 2.02 -13.94
C ASP A 302 -3.14 3.16 -13.27
N GLN A 303 -3.60 2.97 -12.03
CA GLN A 303 -4.36 3.98 -11.29
C GLN A 303 -3.45 5.03 -10.61
N GLU A 304 -2.20 4.69 -10.28
CA GLU A 304 -1.19 5.65 -9.77
C GLU A 304 -0.15 6.06 -10.83
N VAL A 305 -0.14 5.44 -12.01
CA VAL A 305 0.79 5.71 -13.13
C VAL A 305 0.66 7.11 -13.72
N LEU A 306 -0.40 7.85 -13.41
CA LEU A 306 -0.56 9.22 -13.86
C LEU A 306 0.29 10.24 -13.08
N SER A 307 0.72 9.94 -11.84
CA SER A 307 1.38 10.94 -10.99
C SER A 307 2.87 10.68 -10.70
N ALA A 308 3.36 9.43 -10.70
CA ALA A 308 4.73 9.11 -10.27
C ALA A 308 5.71 8.62 -11.36
N ARG A 309 5.24 8.13 -12.52
CA ARG A 309 6.12 7.46 -13.49
C ARG A 309 6.96 8.36 -14.39
N ARG A 310 6.77 9.68 -14.39
CA ARG A 310 7.53 10.54 -15.33
C ARG A 310 8.94 10.91 -14.85
N HIS A 311 9.28 10.85 -13.55
CA HIS A 311 10.57 11.37 -13.08
C HIS A 311 11.25 10.65 -11.88
N SER A 312 10.86 9.43 -11.49
CA SER A 312 11.63 8.73 -10.44
C SER A 312 12.90 8.06 -10.99
N VAL A 313 14.06 8.49 -10.50
CA VAL A 313 15.40 7.93 -10.78
C VAL A 313 15.61 6.51 -10.18
N ALA A 314 14.57 5.93 -9.55
CA ALA A 314 14.58 4.55 -9.09
C ALA A 314 13.59 3.75 -9.93
N LYS A 315 14.01 2.56 -10.42
CA LYS A 315 13.06 1.52 -10.85
C LYS A 315 12.00 1.41 -9.75
N ALA A 316 10.76 1.78 -10.07
CA ALA A 316 9.67 1.61 -9.14
C ALA A 316 9.68 0.15 -8.71
N ASP A 317 9.86 -0.09 -7.42
CA ASP A 317 9.65 -1.40 -6.82
C ASP A 317 8.18 -1.72 -7.08
N ASP A 318 7.90 -2.64 -8.03
CA ASP A 318 6.54 -3.03 -8.45
C ASP A 318 5.67 -3.41 -7.25
N SER A 319 6.25 -3.75 -6.10
CA SER A 319 5.52 -4.00 -4.86
C SER A 319 4.85 -2.78 -4.22
N ALA A 320 5.16 -1.55 -4.65
CA ALA A 320 4.59 -0.32 -4.07
C ALA A 320 3.14 -0.07 -4.48
N THR A 321 2.75 -0.50 -5.69
CA THR A 321 1.41 -0.32 -6.27
C THR A 321 0.57 -1.60 -6.25
N ILE A 322 1.04 -2.64 -5.55
CA ILE A 322 0.37 -3.94 -5.48
C ILE A 322 -0.11 -4.21 -4.06
N ILE A 323 -1.41 -4.53 -3.92
CA ILE A 323 -2.01 -4.94 -2.65
C ILE A 323 -2.21 -6.45 -2.66
N GLN A 324 -1.58 -7.15 -1.72
CA GLN A 324 -1.76 -8.57 -1.57
C GLN A 324 -3.04 -8.90 -0.80
N LEU A 325 -3.92 -9.70 -1.42
CA LEU A 325 -5.22 -10.07 -0.86
C LEU A 325 -5.16 -11.34 0.00
N VAL A 326 -4.26 -12.26 -0.34
CA VAL A 326 -4.11 -13.57 0.29
C VAL A 326 -2.63 -13.95 0.41
N LYS A 327 -2.27 -14.70 1.45
CA LYS A 327 -0.91 -15.27 1.58
C LYS A 327 -0.66 -16.27 0.44
N PRO A 328 0.58 -16.39 -0.08
CA PRO A 328 0.83 -17.28 -1.19
C PRO A 328 0.69 -18.75 -0.79
N VAL A 329 -0.10 -19.50 -1.56
CA VAL A 329 -0.18 -20.95 -1.48
C VAL A 329 0.95 -21.55 -2.31
N LYS A 330 1.70 -22.51 -1.75
CA LYS A 330 2.82 -23.14 -2.43
C LYS A 330 2.35 -24.41 -3.14
N VAL A 331 2.70 -24.55 -4.41
CA VAL A 331 2.50 -25.78 -5.20
C VAL A 331 3.85 -26.35 -5.64
N LEU A 332 3.97 -27.68 -5.65
CA LEU A 332 5.20 -28.35 -6.10
C LEU A 332 5.16 -28.56 -7.61
N VAL A 333 6.14 -28.02 -8.31
CA VAL A 333 6.27 -28.13 -9.77
C VAL A 333 7.61 -28.77 -10.11
N TRP A 334 7.59 -29.81 -10.95
CA TRP A 334 8.78 -30.54 -11.38
C TRP A 334 8.96 -30.53 -12.90
N PRO A 335 9.85 -29.68 -13.44
CA PRO A 335 10.24 -29.69 -14.85
C PRO A 335 11.20 -30.85 -15.14
N LYS A 336 10.67 -31.97 -15.62
CA LYS A 336 11.47 -33.09 -16.14
C LYS A 336 12.15 -32.70 -17.46
N SER A 337 13.41 -33.08 -17.58
CA SER A 337 14.15 -32.99 -18.84
C SER A 337 13.56 -33.94 -19.87
N ILE A 338 13.37 -33.45 -21.10
CA ILE A 338 13.02 -34.32 -22.23
C ILE A 338 14.27 -35.13 -22.56
N ARG A 339 14.22 -36.45 -22.35
CA ARG A 339 15.25 -37.35 -22.91
C ARG A 339 15.11 -37.30 -24.42
N LYS A 340 16.03 -36.62 -25.12
CA LYS A 340 16.17 -36.78 -26.58
C LYS A 340 16.52 -38.26 -26.80
N GLY A 341 15.59 -39.01 -27.39
CA GLY A 341 15.85 -40.38 -27.84
C GLY A 341 16.99 -40.37 -28.85
N ILE A 342 17.95 -41.27 -28.64
CA ILE A 342 19.04 -41.57 -29.59
C ILE A 342 18.45 -42.36 -30.75
#